data_AF-A0A7W0MQ05-F1
#
_entry.id   AF-A0A7W0MQ05-F1
#
_cell.length_a   1.000
_cell.length_b   1.000
_cell.length_c   1.000
_cell.angle_alpha   90.00
_cell.angle_beta   90.00
_cell.angle_gamma   90.00
#
_symmetry.space_group_name_H-M   'P 1'
#
loop_
_entity.id
_entity.type
_entity.pdbx_description
1 polymer ?
#
loop_
_entity_poly.entity_id
_entity_poly.type
_entity_poly.pdbx_seq_one_letter_code
_entity_poly.pdbx_strand_id
1 'polypeptide(L)'
;GLAFPGPVLGMALLVAGLFAFGRSGAALDETANAILRNLSLLFVPAAVGVMQQAGLIAANWLAISVALAVSTLLTLVVTVLTFRAVARLQARRRE
;
A
#
# COMPACT_ATOMS: atom_id res chain seq x y z
N GLY A 1 12.96 15.15 16.39
CA GLY A 1 12.86 14.82 14.95
C GLY A 1 11.48 14.27 14.69
N LEU A 2 10.81 14.66 13.61
CA LEU A 2 9.44 14.22 13.30
C LEU A 2 9.35 12.68 13.31
N ALA A 3 8.35 12.13 14.00
CA ALA A 3 8.19 10.69 14.25
C ALA A 3 7.79 9.85 13.02
N PHE A 4 7.96 10.39 11.81
CA PHE A 4 7.50 9.78 10.57
C PHE A 4 8.69 9.24 9.78
N PRO A 5 8.63 8.00 9.27
CA PRO A 5 9.64 7.48 8.37
C PRO A 5 9.80 8.39 7.15
N GLY A 6 11.05 8.64 6.73
CA GLY A 6 11.37 9.46 5.55
C GLY A 6 10.53 9.15 4.30
N PRO A 7 10.31 7.86 3.94
CA PRO A 7 9.46 7.51 2.78
C PRO A 7 8.00 7.98 2.90
N VAL A 8 7.43 7.96 4.10
CA VAL A 8 6.05 8.39 4.34
C VAL A 8 5.93 9.90 4.18
N LEU A 9 6.90 10.65 4.72
CA LEU A 9 6.99 12.10 4.52
C LEU A 9 7.18 12.45 3.04
N GLY A 10 8.04 11.72 2.33
CA GLY A 10 8.25 11.90 0.89
C GLY A 10 6.97 11.68 0.07
N MET A 11 6.18 10.64 0.40
CA MET A 11 4.89 10.39 -0.24
C MET A 11 3.90 11.53 0.00
N ALA A 12 3.80 12.02 1.24
CA ALA A 12 2.92 13.15 1.57
C ALA A 12 3.30 14.43 0.83
N LEU A 13 4.61 14.75 0.77
CA LEU A 13 5.13 15.90 0.03
C LEU A 13 4.91 15.77 -1.48
N LEU A 14 5.10 14.57 -2.05
CA LEU A 14 4.86 14.31 -3.47
C LEU A 14 3.39 14.53 -3.82
N VAL A 15 2.47 14.00 -3.00
CA VAL A 15 1.02 14.20 -3.19
C VAL A 15 0.66 15.68 -3.08
N ALA A 16 1.16 16.38 -2.05
CA ALA A 16 0.92 17.82 -1.91
C ALA A 16 1.45 18.62 -3.12
N GLY A 17 2.63 18.25 -3.64
CA GLY A 17 3.18 18.81 -4.86
C GLY A 17 2.29 18.56 -6.08
N LEU A 18 1.85 17.32 -6.30
CA LEU A 18 0.96 16.97 -7.41
C LEU A 18 -0.37 17.74 -7.35
N PHE A 19 -0.94 17.95 -6.16
CA PHE A 19 -2.13 18.79 -6.00
C PHE A 19 -1.86 20.26 -6.36
N ALA A 20 -0.71 20.80 -5.97
CA ALA A 20 -0.34 22.19 -6.28
C ALA A 20 -0.04 22.41 -7.77
N PHE A 21 0.61 21.45 -8.44
CA PHE A 21 1.03 21.57 -9.85
C PHE A 21 0.01 21.03 -10.86
N GLY A 22 -0.92 20.17 -10.43
CA GLY A 22 -2.00 19.62 -11.27
C GLY A 22 -1.57 18.67 -12.38
N ARG A 23 -0.28 18.29 -12.46
CA ARG A 23 0.27 17.35 -13.46
C ARG A 23 1.53 16.68 -12.94
N SER A 24 1.80 15.45 -13.37
CA SER A 24 3.16 14.88 -13.28
C SER A 24 4.02 15.44 -14.42
N GLY A 25 5.28 15.78 -14.12
CA GLY A 25 6.24 16.17 -15.16
C GLY A 25 6.87 14.94 -15.81
N ALA A 26 7.30 15.04 -17.08
CA ALA A 26 7.89 13.92 -17.82
C ALA A 26 9.05 13.22 -17.08
N ALA A 27 9.91 13.99 -16.39
CA ALA A 27 11.00 13.45 -15.58
C ALA A 27 10.52 12.63 -14.36
N LEU A 28 9.40 13.03 -13.74
CA LEU A 28 8.80 12.29 -12.64
C LEU A 28 8.21 10.96 -13.15
N ASP A 29 7.54 10.97 -14.29
CA ASP A 29 6.99 9.77 -14.91
C ASP A 29 8.09 8.78 -15.32
N GLU A 30 9.18 9.28 -15.91
CA GLU A 30 10.34 8.45 -16.27
C GLU A 30 10.97 7.81 -15.03
N THR A 31 11.19 8.60 -13.97
CA THR A 31 11.77 8.11 -12.70
C THR A 31 10.85 7.09 -12.03
N ALA A 32 9.55 7.37 -11.96
CA ALA A 32 8.57 6.44 -11.38
C ALA A 32 8.53 5.13 -12.16
N ASN A 33 8.52 5.17 -13.50
CA ASN A 33 8.56 3.98 -14.33
C ASN A 33 9.85 3.17 -14.16
N ALA A 34 11.00 3.83 -14.04
CA ALA A 34 12.27 3.16 -13.76
C ALA A 34 12.24 2.44 -12.40
N ILE A 35 11.69 3.08 -11.37
CA ILE A 35 11.51 2.49 -10.03
C ILE A 35 10.53 1.31 -10.09
N LEU A 36 9.38 1.48 -10.73
CA LEU A 36 8.35 0.43 -10.85
C LEU A 36 8.88 -0.80 -11.63
N ARG A 37 9.72 -0.60 -12.65
CA ARG A 37 10.41 -1.70 -13.35
C ARG A 37 11.35 -2.48 -12.45
N ASN A 38 11.92 -1.83 -11.44
CA ASN A 38 12.89 -2.39 -10.51
C ASN A 38 12.32 -2.61 -9.11
N LEU A 39 10.99 -2.59 -8.95
CA LEU A 39 10.31 -2.58 -7.66
C LEU A 39 10.67 -3.82 -6.82
N SER A 40 10.88 -4.97 -7.46
CA SER A 40 11.36 -6.18 -6.79
C SER A 40 12.65 -5.95 -5.99
N LEU A 41 13.59 -5.13 -6.49
CA LEU A 41 14.82 -4.78 -5.76
C LEU A 41 14.53 -3.93 -4.52
N LEU A 42 13.52 -3.07 -4.56
CA LEU A 42 13.10 -2.25 -3.42
C LEU A 42 12.39 -3.06 -2.32
N PHE A 43 11.84 -4.22 -2.67
CA PHE A 43 11.26 -5.13 -1.68
C PHE A 43 12.30 -5.98 -0.95
N VAL A 44 13.49 -6.18 -1.52
CA VAL A 44 14.55 -7.00 -0.90
C VAL A 44 14.95 -6.46 0.48
N PRO A 45 15.26 -5.17 0.69
CA PRO A 45 15.63 -4.65 2.02
C PRO A 45 14.54 -4.87 3.07
N ALA A 46 13.28 -4.68 2.71
CA ALA A 46 12.15 -4.91 3.61
C ALA A 46 12.03 -6.40 3.97
N ALA A 47 12.14 -7.29 2.98
CA ALA A 47 12.10 -8.74 3.19
C ALA A 47 13.25 -9.23 4.06
N VAL A 48 14.48 -8.78 3.79
CA VAL A 48 15.67 -9.13 4.59
C VAL A 48 15.52 -8.64 6.03
N GLY A 49 14.96 -7.44 6.25
CA GLY A 49 14.67 -6.93 7.59
C GLY A 49 13.73 -7.84 8.38
N VAL A 50 12.69 -8.38 7.74
CA VAL A 50 11.77 -9.35 8.36
C VAL A 50 12.48 -10.68 8.64
N MET A 51 13.34 -11.15 7.71
CA MET A 51 14.08 -12.39 7.88
C MET A 51 15.09 -12.36 9.05
N GLN A 52 15.53 -11.19 9.49
CA GLN A 52 16.33 -11.09 10.73
C GLN A 52 15.56 -11.58 11.97
N GLN A 53 14.22 -11.63 11.92
CA GLN A 53 13.35 -12.16 12.97
C GLN A 53 12.82 -13.57 12.62
N ALA A 54 13.52 -14.32 11.77
CA ALA A 54 13.11 -15.65 11.32
C ALA A 54 12.76 -16.61 12.46
N GLY A 55 13.45 -16.55 13.61
CA GLY A 55 13.14 -17.37 14.77
C GLY A 55 11.74 -17.11 15.34
N LEU A 56 11.32 -15.84 15.44
CA LEU A 56 9.98 -15.46 15.90
C LEU A 56 8.91 -15.87 14.89
N ILE A 57 9.21 -15.73 13.61
CA ILE A 57 8.33 -16.16 12.52
C ILE A 57 8.16 -17.67 12.56
N ALA A 58 9.25 -18.43 12.73
CA ALA A 58 9.21 -19.88 12.82
C ALA A 58 8.46 -20.36 14.07
N ALA A 59 8.54 -19.64 15.20
CA ALA A 59 7.78 -19.99 16.40
C ALA A 59 6.27 -19.72 16.24
N ASN A 60 5.88 -18.71 15.45
CA ASN A 60 4.50 -18.25 15.33
C ASN A 60 3.92 -18.42 13.92
N TRP A 61 4.53 -19.25 13.07
CA TRP A 61 4.23 -19.32 11.64
C TRP A 61 2.75 -19.59 11.38
N LEU A 62 2.13 -20.47 12.19
CA LEU A 62 0.73 -20.84 12.03
C LEU A 62 -0.20 -19.67 12.37
N ALA A 63 0.08 -18.95 13.46
CA ALA A 63 -0.69 -17.76 13.84
C ALA A 63 -0.54 -16.65 12.80
N ILE A 64 0.67 -16.42 12.30
CA ILE A 64 0.96 -15.44 11.24
C ILE A 64 0.22 -15.79 9.95
N SER A 65 0.31 -17.04 9.48
CA SER A 65 -0.34 -17.49 8.25
C SER A 65 -1.87 -17.38 8.33
N VAL A 66 -2.46 -17.80 9.46
CA VAL A 66 -3.91 -17.68 9.67
C VAL A 66 -4.32 -16.22 9.73
N ALA A 67 -3.60 -15.37 10.49
CA ALA A 67 -3.89 -13.94 10.56
C ALA A 67 -3.81 -13.27 9.18
N LEU A 68 -2.79 -13.58 8.37
CA LEU A 68 -2.63 -13.06 7.01
C LEU A 68 -3.77 -13.50 6.08
N ALA A 69 -4.08 -14.79 6.05
CA ALA A 69 -5.12 -15.32 5.17
C ALA A 69 -6.51 -14.78 5.55
N VAL A 70 -6.87 -14.84 6.83
CA VAL A 70 -8.17 -14.39 7.33
C VAL A 70 -8.32 -12.87 7.17
N SER A 71 -7.31 -12.08 7.52
CA SER A 71 -7.38 -10.62 7.38
C SER A 71 -7.49 -10.18 5.92
N THR A 72 -6.77 -10.85 5.01
CA THR A 72 -6.83 -10.55 3.57
C THR A 72 -8.20 -10.87 2.99
N LEU A 73 -8.73 -12.06 3.27
CA LEU A 73 -10.07 -12.45 2.83
C LEU A 73 -11.14 -11.53 3.41
N LEU A 74 -11.05 -11.21 4.71
CA LEU A 74 -11.97 -10.30 5.37
C LEU A 74 -11.93 -8.92 4.73
N THR A 75 -10.73 -8.37 4.48
CA THR A 75 -10.56 -7.07 3.83
C THR A 75 -11.17 -7.06 2.43
N LEU A 76 -10.96 -8.11 1.64
CA LEU A 76 -11.56 -8.24 0.30
C LEU A 76 -13.10 -8.27 0.37
N VAL A 77 -13.66 -9.06 1.27
CA VAL A 77 -15.12 -9.15 1.47
C VAL A 77 -15.67 -7.78 1.88
N VAL A 78 -15.10 -7.14 2.89
CA VAL A 78 -15.53 -5.82 3.36
C VAL A 78 -15.42 -4.77 2.25
N THR A 79 -14.34 -4.80 1.46
CA THR A 79 -14.15 -3.88 0.33
C THR A 79 -15.26 -4.05 -0.70
N VAL A 80 -15.57 -5.29 -1.11
CA VAL A 80 -16.64 -5.57 -2.08
C VAL A 80 -18.01 -5.18 -1.54
N LEU A 81 -18.31 -5.50 -0.28
CA LEU A 81 -19.59 -5.12 0.34
C LEU A 81 -19.75 -3.60 0.40
N THR A 82 -18.70 -2.89 0.80
CA THR A 82 -18.69 -1.43 0.86
C THR A 82 -18.90 -0.83 -0.53
N PHE A 83 -18.16 -1.31 -1.54
CA PHE A 83 -18.33 -0.86 -2.92
C PHE A 83 -19.75 -1.09 -3.43
N ARG A 84 -20.33 -2.28 -3.19
CA ARG A 84 -21.71 -2.58 -3.58
C ARG A 84 -22.74 -1.71 -2.85
N ALA A 85 -22.53 -1.42 -1.57
CA ALA A 85 -23.41 -0.54 -0.81
C ALA A 85 -23.39 0.88 -1.38
N VAL A 86 -22.20 1.44 -1.61
CA VAL A 86 -22.04 2.78 -2.20
C VAL A 86 -22.64 2.85 -3.61
N ALA A 87 -22.38 1.84 -4.45
CA ALA A 87 -22.94 1.78 -5.80
C ALA A 87 -24.48 1.75 -5.79
N ARG A 88 -25.09 0.98 -4.88
CA ARG A 88 -26.55 0.94 -4.70
C ARG A 88 -27.12 2.28 -4.24
N LEU A 89 -26.43 2.98 -3.34
CA LEU A 89 -26.84 4.31 -2.86
C LEU A 89 -26.74 5.37 -3.96
N GLN A 90 -25.72 5.30 -4.82
CA GLN A 90 -25.60 6.21 -5.97
C GLN A 90 -26.68 5.96 -7.02
N ALA A 91 -27.04 4.69 -7.28
CA ALA A 91 -28.14 4.36 -8.19
C ALA A 91 -29.47 4.97 -7.72
N ARG A 92 -29.76 4.87 -6.41
CA ARG A 92 -30.96 5.48 -5.78
C ARG A 92 -30.97 7.01 -5.77
N ARG A 93 -29.83 7.68 -5.99
CA ARG A 93 -29.71 9.15 -6.05
C ARG A 93 -29.81 9.70 -7.46
N ARG A 94 -29.69 8.86 -8.49
CA ARG A 94 -29.78 9.25 -9.91
C ARG A 94 -31.18 9.08 -10.49
N GLU A 95 -32.05 8.35 -9.79
CA GLU A 95 -33.51 8.33 -9.98
C GLU A 95 -34.16 9.39 -9.09
#